data_AF-A0A382KUX0-F1
#
_entry.id   AF-A0A382KUX0-F1
#
_cell.length_a   1.000
_cell.length_b   1.000
_cell.length_c   1.000
_cell.angle_alpha   90.00
_cell.angle_beta   90.00
_cell.angle_gamma   90.00
#
_symmetry.space_group_name_H-M   'P 1'
#
loop_
_entity.id
_entity.type
_entity.pdbx_description
1 polymer ?
#
loop_
_entity_poly.entity_id
_entity_poly.type
_entity_poly.pdbx_seq_one_letter_code
_entity_poly.pdbx_strand_id
1 'polypeptide(L)'
;VDHLQKVMWSEGMFLTPHHFQQADRYHTTTLHNRIRALQPVGYGVCELKVNEDALTNGEFLLQKCWAVLPDGLSVDIPDLDSIPETRPVEPYFDSKKEHLGVYLATPVIRTGQAGCSVDGTVNGRPTRYRRQFINVSDDNSGTNEREITTARKDLRILFDDEPLDDYITLKIAELERTATG
;
A
#
# COMPACT_ATOMS: atom_id res chain seq x y z
N VAL A 1 5.69 -20.41 6.93
CA VAL A 1 4.29 -20.66 6.57
C VAL A 1 3.46 -19.80 7.49
N ASP A 2 2.89 -18.72 6.97
CA ASP A 2 2.07 -17.82 7.78
C ASP A 2 0.85 -18.60 8.28
N HIS A 3 0.54 -18.49 9.56
CA HIS A 3 -0.54 -19.26 10.19
C HIS A 3 -1.89 -18.71 9.73
N LEU A 4 -2.36 -19.08 8.54
CA LEU A 4 -3.69 -18.73 8.01
C LEU A 4 -4.79 -19.57 8.67
N GLN A 5 -4.82 -19.56 10.00
CA GLN A 5 -5.80 -20.30 10.78
C GLN A 5 -6.94 -19.39 11.21
N LYS A 6 -8.17 -19.90 11.11
CA LYS A 6 -9.35 -19.23 11.64
C LYS A 6 -9.23 -19.10 13.17
N VAL A 7 -9.62 -17.95 13.71
CA VAL A 7 -9.72 -17.78 15.17
C VAL A 7 -10.82 -18.70 15.72
N MET A 8 -10.48 -19.46 16.76
CA MET A 8 -11.45 -20.28 17.50
C MET A 8 -12.10 -19.40 18.57
N TRP A 9 -13.38 -19.07 18.38
CA TRP A 9 -14.16 -18.29 19.32
C TRP A 9 -14.85 -19.21 20.32
N SER A 10 -14.63 -18.98 21.61
CA SER A 10 -15.26 -19.74 22.68
C SER A 10 -15.90 -18.82 23.71
N GLU A 11 -16.91 -19.35 24.40
CA GLU A 11 -17.51 -18.68 25.55
C GLU A 11 -16.44 -18.40 26.63
N GLY A 12 -16.53 -17.23 27.26
CA GLY A 12 -15.58 -16.80 28.30
C GLY A 12 -14.18 -16.42 27.80
N MET A 13 -13.93 -16.40 26.48
CA MET A 13 -12.62 -16.00 25.94
C MET A 13 -12.32 -14.52 26.19
N PHE A 14 -11.16 -14.23 26.77
CA PHE A 14 -10.68 -12.86 26.90
C PHE A 14 -10.18 -12.32 25.55
N LEU A 15 -10.76 -11.22 25.07
CA LEU A 15 -10.42 -10.64 23.78
C LEU A 15 -9.12 -9.85 23.86
N THR A 16 -8.23 -10.08 22.89
CA THR A 16 -6.97 -9.36 22.73
C THR A 16 -6.86 -8.86 21.29
N PRO A 17 -6.03 -7.84 21.01
CA PRO A 17 -5.80 -7.37 19.63
C PRO A 17 -5.38 -8.50 18.67
N HIS A 18 -4.68 -9.53 19.17
CA HIS A 18 -4.24 -10.68 18.37
C HIS A 18 -5.41 -11.44 17.74
N HIS A 19 -6.54 -11.57 18.43
CA HIS A 19 -7.72 -12.25 17.89
C HIS A 19 -8.29 -11.50 16.69
N PHE A 20 -8.44 -10.18 16.80
CA PHE A 20 -8.95 -9.35 15.71
C PHE A 20 -7.98 -9.33 14.53
N GLN A 21 -6.68 -9.08 14.78
CA GLN A 21 -5.66 -9.06 13.73
C GLN A 21 -5.56 -10.40 13.00
N GLN A 22 -5.69 -11.53 13.71
CA GLN A 22 -5.66 -12.85 13.10
C GLN A 22 -6.93 -13.12 12.28
N ALA A 23 -8.10 -12.70 12.77
CA ALA A 23 -9.34 -12.80 12.02
C ALA A 23 -9.29 -11.97 10.72
N ASP A 24 -8.79 -10.73 10.79
CA ASP A 24 -8.62 -9.85 9.63
C ASP A 24 -7.68 -10.47 8.58
N ARG A 25 -6.51 -10.98 9.01
CA ARG A 25 -5.59 -11.72 8.11
C ARG A 25 -6.26 -12.93 7.48
N TYR A 26 -6.95 -13.76 8.29
CA TYR A 26 -7.65 -14.94 7.78
C TYR A 26 -8.68 -14.57 6.70
N HIS A 27 -9.51 -13.55 6.95
CA HIS A 27 -10.55 -13.13 6.02
C HIS A 27 -9.98 -12.51 4.74
N THR A 28 -9.05 -11.57 4.87
CA THR A 28 -8.40 -10.90 3.72
C THR A 28 -7.64 -11.88 2.83
N THR A 29 -6.84 -12.78 3.41
CA THR A 29 -6.14 -13.80 2.63
C THR A 29 -7.08 -14.82 2.01
N THR A 30 -8.14 -15.24 2.72
CA THR A 30 -9.14 -16.15 2.14
C THR A 30 -9.84 -15.50 0.94
N LEU A 31 -10.21 -14.22 1.03
CA LEU A 31 -10.79 -13.46 -0.07
C LEU A 31 -9.82 -13.39 -1.26
N HIS A 32 -8.57 -13.00 -1.02
CA HIS A 32 -7.53 -12.94 -2.05
C HIS A 32 -7.33 -14.30 -2.74
N ASN A 33 -7.26 -15.39 -1.99
CA ASN A 33 -7.10 -16.75 -2.53
C ASN A 33 -8.30 -17.17 -3.40
N ARG A 34 -9.53 -16.81 -3.00
CA ARG A 34 -10.73 -17.10 -3.80
C ARG A 34 -10.76 -16.30 -5.09
N ILE A 35 -10.38 -15.02 -5.06
CA ILE A 35 -10.27 -14.19 -6.26
C ILE A 35 -9.20 -14.75 -7.19
N ARG A 36 -8.02 -15.14 -6.67
CA ARG A 36 -6.95 -15.74 -7.47
C ARG A 36 -7.31 -17.09 -8.08
N ALA A 37 -8.17 -17.87 -7.43
CA ALA A 37 -8.68 -19.10 -8.02
C ALA A 37 -9.56 -18.85 -9.26
N LEU A 38 -10.20 -17.67 -9.35
CA LEU A 38 -11.01 -17.27 -10.51
C LEU A 38 -10.18 -16.52 -11.56
N GLN A 39 -9.26 -15.67 -11.12
CA GLN A 39 -8.38 -14.87 -11.97
C GLN A 39 -6.94 -14.93 -11.42
N PRO A 40 -6.10 -15.86 -11.90
CA PRO A 40 -4.76 -16.09 -11.36
C PRO A 40 -3.85 -14.86 -11.34
N VAL A 41 -4.04 -13.95 -12.31
CA VAL A 41 -3.34 -12.66 -12.44
C VAL A 41 -4.34 -11.51 -12.29
N GLY A 42 -5.10 -11.52 -11.19
CA GLY A 42 -6.14 -10.53 -10.88
C GLY A 42 -5.64 -9.25 -10.22
N TYR A 43 -4.37 -8.88 -10.42
CA TYR A 43 -3.76 -7.66 -9.90
C TYR A 43 -3.37 -6.75 -11.07
N GLY A 44 -3.22 -5.46 -10.82
CA GLY A 44 -2.93 -4.48 -11.86
C GLY A 44 -3.46 -3.09 -11.54
N VAL A 45 -3.23 -2.18 -12.48
CA VAL A 45 -3.74 -0.81 -12.45
C VAL A 45 -5.10 -0.78 -13.13
N CYS A 46 -6.09 -0.20 -12.46
CA CYS A 46 -7.44 0.01 -12.99
C CYS A 46 -7.64 1.46 -13.45
N GLU A 47 -7.06 2.42 -12.73
CA GLU A 47 -7.04 3.83 -13.08
C GLU A 47 -5.70 4.47 -12.69
N LEU A 48 -5.20 5.38 -13.51
CA LEU A 48 -3.95 6.10 -13.25
C LEU A 48 -4.01 7.52 -13.82
N LYS A 49 -3.65 8.50 -12.99
CA LYS A 49 -3.41 9.87 -13.41
C LYS A 49 -2.13 10.39 -12.75
N VAL A 50 -1.20 10.87 -13.58
CA VAL A 50 0.07 11.48 -13.17
C VAL A 50 0.00 12.98 -13.44
N ASN A 51 0.68 13.78 -12.62
CA ASN A 51 0.80 15.21 -12.86
C ASN A 51 1.84 15.49 -13.95
N GLU A 52 1.39 15.89 -15.14
CA GLU A 52 2.26 16.17 -16.29
C GLU A 52 3.13 17.42 -16.09
N ASP A 53 2.63 18.44 -15.39
CA ASP A 53 3.41 19.65 -15.09
C ASP A 53 4.57 19.32 -14.13
N ALA A 54 4.30 18.50 -13.11
CA ALA A 54 5.34 18.04 -12.18
C ALA A 54 6.38 17.19 -12.91
N LEU A 55 5.94 16.31 -13.82
CA LEU A 55 6.84 15.45 -14.60
C LEU A 55 7.75 16.28 -15.52
N THR A 56 7.22 17.33 -16.14
CA THR A 56 7.99 18.29 -16.94
C THR A 56 9.04 19.03 -16.10
N ASN A 57 8.77 19.22 -14.80
CA ASN A 57 9.71 19.79 -13.83
C ASN A 57 10.63 18.76 -13.17
N GLY A 58 10.67 17.52 -13.68
CA GLY A 58 11.57 16.47 -13.18
C GLY A 58 11.05 15.70 -11.95
N GLU A 59 9.77 15.82 -11.62
CA GLU A 59 9.14 15.17 -10.47
C GLU A 59 8.03 14.21 -10.87
N PHE A 60 8.05 12.99 -10.34
CA PHE A 60 6.92 12.07 -10.44
C PHE A 60 5.94 12.31 -9.30
N LEU A 61 4.77 12.85 -9.62
CA LEU A 61 3.66 13.07 -8.70
C LEU A 61 2.40 12.33 -9.18
N LEU A 62 1.91 11.43 -8.34
CA LEU A 62 0.68 10.69 -8.56
C LEU A 62 -0.54 11.53 -8.16
N GLN A 63 -1.55 11.64 -9.04
CA GLN A 63 -2.80 12.37 -8.76
C GLN A 63 -3.97 11.44 -8.44
N LYS A 64 -4.10 10.35 -9.19
CA LYS A 64 -5.12 9.31 -8.99
C LYS A 64 -4.49 7.96 -9.27
N CYS A 65 -4.79 6.97 -8.43
CA CYS A 65 -4.48 5.58 -8.75
C CYS A 65 -5.47 4.66 -8.06
N TRP A 66 -6.17 3.86 -8.87
CA TRP A 66 -6.92 2.71 -8.38
C TRP A 66 -6.24 1.45 -8.89
N ALA A 67 -5.79 0.59 -7.99
CA ALA A 67 -5.00 -0.59 -8.33
C ALA A 67 -5.12 -1.69 -7.28
N VAL A 68 -4.77 -2.90 -7.68
CA VAL A 68 -4.58 -4.05 -6.79
C VAL A 68 -3.14 -4.53 -6.92
N LEU A 69 -2.40 -4.59 -5.82
CA LEU A 69 -1.03 -5.10 -5.79
C LEU A 69 -0.99 -6.63 -5.91
N PRO A 70 0.15 -7.24 -6.27
CA PRO A 70 0.27 -8.70 -6.44
C PRO A 70 -0.14 -9.55 -5.25
N ASP A 71 -0.06 -9.01 -4.03
CA ASP A 71 -0.47 -9.70 -2.80
C ASP A 71 -1.93 -9.44 -2.40
N GLY A 72 -2.69 -8.74 -3.25
CA GLY A 72 -4.12 -8.49 -3.06
C GLY A 72 -4.47 -7.19 -2.35
N LEU A 73 -3.48 -6.39 -1.93
CA LEU A 73 -3.78 -5.07 -1.36
C LEU A 73 -4.40 -4.16 -2.42
N SER A 74 -5.65 -3.75 -2.20
CA SER A 74 -6.30 -2.71 -2.99
C SER A 74 -5.81 -1.33 -2.56
N VAL A 75 -5.59 -0.44 -3.52
CA VAL A 75 -5.21 0.96 -3.35
C VAL A 75 -6.20 1.84 -4.11
N ASP A 76 -6.65 2.93 -3.50
CA ASP A 76 -7.47 3.96 -4.12
C ASP A 76 -7.03 5.35 -3.63
N ILE A 77 -6.19 6.00 -4.43
CA ILE A 77 -5.62 7.32 -4.17
C ILE A 77 -6.39 8.34 -5.02
N PRO A 78 -6.83 9.48 -4.48
CA PRO A 78 -6.70 9.93 -3.09
C PRO A 78 -7.90 9.57 -2.20
N ASP A 79 -8.89 8.85 -2.72
CA ASP A 79 -10.21 8.75 -2.09
C ASP A 79 -10.19 7.96 -0.78
N LEU A 80 -9.43 6.86 -0.73
CA LEU A 80 -9.28 6.01 0.47
C LEU A 80 -7.86 6.02 1.04
N ASP A 81 -6.87 6.33 0.21
CA ASP A 81 -5.45 6.28 0.55
C ASP A 81 -4.77 7.62 0.30
N SER A 82 -3.78 7.94 1.15
CA SER A 82 -2.98 9.15 0.97
C SER A 82 -2.14 9.08 -0.30
N ILE A 83 -1.99 10.23 -0.96
CA ILE A 83 -1.07 10.40 -2.08
C ILE A 83 0.37 10.10 -1.58
N PRO A 84 1.11 9.19 -2.24
CA PRO A 84 2.52 8.94 -1.94
C PRO A 84 3.37 10.20 -2.08
N GLU A 85 4.52 10.23 -1.42
CA GLU A 85 5.47 11.34 -1.57
C GLU A 85 5.91 11.52 -3.03
N THR A 86 5.96 12.77 -3.49
CA THR A 86 6.53 13.14 -4.79
C THR A 86 7.98 12.70 -4.87
N ARG A 87 8.39 12.17 -6.02
CA ARG A 87 9.75 11.64 -6.21
C ARG A 87 10.50 12.40 -7.32
N PRO A 88 11.70 12.94 -7.07
CA PRO A 88 12.53 13.47 -8.15
C PRO A 88 13.01 12.34 -9.06
N VAL A 89 12.91 12.55 -10.37
CA VAL A 89 13.20 11.55 -11.41
C VAL A 89 14.69 11.55 -11.78
N GLU A 90 15.31 12.73 -11.86
CA GLU A 90 16.68 12.92 -12.37
C GLU A 90 17.74 11.99 -11.74
N PRO A 91 17.75 11.74 -10.40
CA PRO A 91 18.76 10.87 -9.79
C PRO A 91 18.70 9.40 -10.27
N TYR A 92 17.56 8.98 -10.83
CA TYR A 92 17.28 7.59 -11.23
C TYR A 92 17.23 7.43 -12.76
N PHE A 93 17.05 8.53 -13.49
CA PHE A 93 16.96 8.55 -14.95
C PHE A 93 18.24 9.13 -15.57
N ASP A 94 19.35 8.40 -15.57
CA ASP A 94 20.57 8.90 -16.21
C ASP A 94 20.43 9.02 -17.75
N SER A 95 21.34 9.75 -18.40
CA SER A 95 21.28 10.02 -19.85
C SER A 95 21.54 8.81 -20.75
N LYS A 96 21.98 7.67 -20.19
CA LYS A 96 22.20 6.43 -20.93
C LYS A 96 20.96 5.53 -20.92
N LYS A 97 19.97 5.84 -20.08
CA LYS A 97 18.70 5.11 -20.02
C LYS A 97 17.68 5.74 -20.98
N GLU A 98 17.08 4.89 -21.80
CA GLU A 98 15.94 5.27 -22.66
C GLU A 98 14.63 5.23 -21.89
N HIS A 99 14.52 4.30 -20.93
CA HIS A 99 13.32 4.06 -20.13
C HIS A 99 13.65 4.02 -18.63
N LEU A 100 12.68 4.46 -17.82
CA LEU A 100 12.71 4.30 -16.37
C LEU A 100 11.36 3.79 -15.86
N GLY A 101 11.32 2.58 -15.31
CA GLY A 101 10.16 2.01 -14.68
C GLY A 101 9.78 2.74 -13.39
N VAL A 102 8.47 2.96 -13.21
CA VAL A 102 7.90 3.56 -12.00
C VAL A 102 6.96 2.55 -11.34
N TYR A 103 7.16 2.34 -10.05
CA TYR A 103 6.45 1.35 -9.26
C TYR A 103 5.67 2.00 -8.13
N LEU A 104 4.41 1.59 -7.99
CA LEU A 104 3.69 1.73 -6.74
C LEU A 104 4.15 0.62 -5.80
N ALA A 105 4.60 0.98 -4.61
CA ALA A 105 5.20 0.08 -3.65
C ALA A 105 4.56 0.20 -2.28
N THR A 106 4.53 -0.90 -1.54
CA THR A 106 4.20 -0.91 -0.12
C THR A 106 5.08 -1.93 0.61
N PRO A 107 5.50 -1.68 1.86
CA PRO A 107 6.38 -2.60 2.57
C PRO A 107 5.78 -4.00 2.75
N VAL A 108 6.61 -5.03 2.64
CA VAL A 108 6.20 -6.42 2.91
C VAL A 108 5.81 -6.61 4.38
N ILE A 109 4.78 -7.41 4.65
CA ILE A 109 4.50 -7.87 6.01
C ILE A 109 5.43 -9.04 6.32
N ARG A 110 6.14 -8.98 7.45
CA ARG A 110 7.04 -10.04 7.91
C ARG A 110 6.49 -10.64 9.21
N THR A 111 6.33 -11.97 9.23
CA THR A 111 5.89 -12.69 10.43
C THR A 111 6.81 -12.37 11.60
N GLY A 112 6.22 -12.04 12.76
CA GLY A 112 6.97 -11.68 13.97
C GLY A 112 7.56 -10.27 13.98
N GLN A 113 7.31 -9.44 12.96
CA GLN A 113 7.69 -8.03 12.95
C GLN A 113 6.45 -7.13 13.00
N ALA A 114 6.61 -5.93 13.56
CA ALA A 114 5.54 -4.96 13.61
C ALA A 114 5.18 -4.50 12.19
N GLY A 115 3.92 -4.69 11.77
CA GLY A 115 3.41 -4.23 10.48
C GLY A 115 2.93 -2.77 10.48
N CYS A 116 2.92 -2.11 11.63
CA CYS A 116 2.46 -0.73 11.79
C CYS A 116 3.35 0.02 12.78
N SER A 117 3.68 1.27 12.47
CA SER A 117 4.36 2.19 13.38
C SER A 117 3.91 3.63 13.18
N VAL A 118 4.39 4.56 14.01
CA VAL A 118 4.07 5.99 13.87
C VAL A 118 4.79 6.57 12.64
N ASP A 119 6.09 6.28 12.51
CA ASP A 119 6.96 6.88 11.50
C ASP A 119 7.11 6.03 10.23
N GLY A 120 6.42 4.88 10.14
CA GLY A 120 6.51 3.96 9.01
C GLY A 120 7.78 3.11 8.99
N THR A 121 8.55 3.07 10.10
CA THR A 121 9.76 2.25 10.25
C THR A 121 9.81 1.60 11.64
N VAL A 122 10.31 0.37 11.74
CA VAL A 122 10.66 -0.34 12.99
C VAL A 122 11.97 -1.08 12.79
N ASN A 123 12.94 -0.88 13.70
CA ASN A 123 14.27 -1.49 13.63
C ASN A 123 14.97 -1.31 12.27
N GLY A 124 14.84 -0.11 11.68
CA GLY A 124 15.43 0.22 10.38
C GLY A 124 14.71 -0.39 9.17
N ARG A 125 13.58 -1.08 9.36
CA ARG A 125 12.77 -1.65 8.28
C ARG A 125 11.45 -0.91 8.12
N PRO A 126 10.99 -0.67 6.88
CA PRO A 126 9.73 0.01 6.66
C PRO A 126 8.55 -0.86 7.11
N THR A 127 7.49 -0.25 7.62
CA THR A 127 6.27 -0.93 8.04
C THR A 127 5.13 -0.65 7.08
N ARG A 128 4.35 -1.68 6.76
CA ARG A 128 3.28 -1.58 5.76
C ARG A 128 2.23 -0.52 6.07
N TYR A 129 1.97 -0.29 7.34
CA TYR A 129 1.01 0.69 7.79
C TYR A 129 1.66 1.75 8.66
N ARG A 130 1.03 2.93 8.66
CA ARG A 130 1.30 4.02 9.61
C ARG A 130 0.09 4.26 10.48
N ARG A 131 0.32 4.60 11.74
CA ARG A 131 -0.76 4.97 12.67
C ARG A 131 -1.43 6.27 12.20
N GLN A 132 -2.76 6.29 12.23
CA GLN A 132 -3.58 7.48 11.95
C GLN A 132 -4.68 7.57 12.99
N PHE A 133 -5.09 8.79 13.33
CA PHE A 133 -6.29 9.05 14.14
C PHE A 133 -7.40 9.53 13.21
N ILE A 134 -8.60 8.98 13.38
CA ILE A 134 -9.80 9.40 12.67
C ILE A 134 -10.95 9.59 13.66
N ASN A 135 -11.82 10.56 13.40
CA ASN A 135 -13.06 10.71 14.15
C ASN A 135 -14.16 9.93 13.43
N VAL A 136 -14.87 9.08 14.17
CA VAL A 136 -15.94 8.24 13.65
C VAL A 136 -17.18 8.47 14.49
N SER A 137 -18.29 8.79 13.83
CA SER A 137 -19.62 8.87 14.44
C SER A 137 -20.17 7.49 14.76
N ASP A 138 -21.04 7.39 15.76
CA ASP A 138 -21.77 6.14 16.00
C ASP A 138 -22.84 5.95 14.91
N ASP A 139 -22.70 4.90 14.10
CA ASP A 139 -23.66 4.56 13.03
C ASP A 139 -25.07 4.25 13.57
N ASN A 140 -25.22 3.87 14.84
CA ASN A 140 -26.53 3.60 15.43
C ASN A 140 -27.27 4.89 15.82
N SER A 141 -26.54 5.92 16.25
CA SER A 141 -27.13 7.18 16.72
C SER A 141 -26.95 8.35 15.76
N GLY A 142 -26.12 8.20 14.72
CA GLY A 142 -25.75 9.24 13.75
C GLY A 142 -25.03 10.45 14.36
N THR A 143 -24.58 10.34 15.60
CA THR A 143 -24.01 11.42 16.43
C THR A 143 -22.89 10.85 17.30
N ASN A 144 -22.32 11.66 18.20
CA ASN A 144 -21.28 11.22 19.16
C ASN A 144 -19.97 10.75 18.50
N GLU A 145 -19.32 11.65 17.76
CA GLU A 145 -17.99 11.37 17.21
C GLU A 145 -16.99 10.97 18.30
N ARG A 146 -16.21 9.92 18.01
CA ARG A 146 -15.09 9.47 18.81
C ARG A 146 -13.84 9.33 17.96
N GLU A 147 -12.72 9.80 18.50
CA GLU A 147 -11.43 9.54 17.90
C GLU A 147 -11.05 8.08 18.13
N ILE A 148 -10.72 7.39 17.04
CA ILE A 148 -10.14 6.06 17.06
C ILE A 148 -8.82 6.04 16.29
N THR A 149 -8.00 5.05 16.61
CA THR A 149 -6.74 4.83 15.91
C THR A 149 -6.91 3.79 14.79
N THR A 150 -6.50 4.16 13.58
CA THR A 150 -6.49 3.29 12.40
C THR A 150 -5.08 3.14 11.82
N ALA A 151 -4.96 2.23 10.86
CA ALA A 151 -3.72 1.90 10.15
C ALA A 151 -3.86 2.33 8.69
N ARG A 152 -3.22 3.44 8.31
CA ARG A 152 -3.16 3.88 6.91
C ARG A 152 -2.05 3.19 6.16
N LYS A 153 -2.20 2.92 4.87
CA LYS A 153 -1.17 2.25 4.05
C LYS A 153 0.05 3.17 3.89
N ASP A 154 1.25 2.60 4.00
CA ASP A 154 2.50 3.26 3.61
C ASP A 154 2.75 2.95 2.14
N LEU A 155 2.26 3.83 1.27
CA LEU A 155 2.41 3.74 -0.17
C LEU A 155 3.55 4.64 -0.62
N ARG A 156 4.40 4.11 -1.51
CA ARG A 156 5.61 4.79 -1.99
C ARG A 156 5.72 4.65 -3.50
N ILE A 157 6.37 5.63 -4.12
CA ILE A 157 6.83 5.53 -5.50
C ILE A 157 8.31 5.11 -5.46
N LEU A 158 8.65 4.06 -6.21
CA LEU A 158 10.02 3.57 -6.42
C LEU A 158 10.34 3.50 -7.91
N PHE A 159 11.62 3.58 -8.26
CA PHE A 159 12.15 3.42 -9.61
C PHE A 159 12.98 2.14 -9.77
N ASP A 160 13.30 1.74 -11.01
CA ASP A 160 13.99 0.46 -11.32
C ASP A 160 15.28 0.19 -10.52
N ASP A 161 16.06 1.22 -10.22
CA ASP A 161 17.37 1.09 -9.59
C ASP A 161 17.31 1.00 -8.06
N GLU A 162 16.12 1.15 -7.49
CA GLU A 162 15.94 1.08 -6.05
C GLU A 162 15.82 -0.37 -5.58
N PRO A 163 16.29 -0.69 -4.36
CA PRO A 163 16.09 -2.02 -3.79
C PRO A 163 14.59 -2.28 -3.56
N LEU A 164 14.03 -3.23 -4.32
CA LEU A 164 12.60 -3.58 -4.27
C LEU A 164 12.28 -4.72 -3.29
N ASP A 165 13.28 -5.43 -2.75
CA ASP A 165 13.12 -6.67 -1.98
C ASP A 165 12.33 -6.53 -0.67
N ASP A 166 12.27 -5.32 -0.10
CA ASP A 166 11.50 -5.00 1.10
C ASP A 166 10.06 -4.55 0.79
N TYR A 167 9.66 -4.58 -0.48
CA TYR A 167 8.38 -4.07 -0.95
C TYR A 167 7.60 -5.11 -1.77
N ILE A 168 6.28 -5.02 -1.67
CA ILE A 168 5.40 -5.51 -2.73
C ILE A 168 5.25 -4.36 -3.71
N THR A 169 5.56 -4.62 -4.98
CA THR A 169 5.58 -3.61 -6.03
C THR A 169 4.63 -3.94 -7.16
N LEU A 170 4.11 -2.89 -7.80
CA LEU A 170 3.35 -2.95 -9.03
C LEU A 170 3.92 -1.88 -9.96
N LYS A 171 4.42 -2.27 -11.14
CA LYS A 171 4.84 -1.29 -12.16
C LYS A 171 3.59 -0.55 -12.63
N ILE A 172 3.56 0.77 -12.47
CA ILE A 172 2.42 1.62 -12.81
C ILE A 172 2.67 2.48 -14.04
N ALA A 173 3.93 2.80 -14.33
CA ALA A 173 4.31 3.60 -15.49
C ALA A 173 5.73 3.26 -15.95
N GLU A 174 6.07 3.75 -17.13
CA GLU A 174 7.42 3.79 -17.65
C GLU A 174 7.64 5.19 -18.23
N LEU A 175 8.67 5.87 -17.74
CA LEU A 175 9.07 7.17 -18.24
C LEU A 175 9.99 6.96 -19.44
N GLU A 176 9.80 7.75 -20.48
CA GLU A 176 10.63 7.77 -21.68
C GLU A 176 11.19 9.18 -21.86
N ARG A 177 12.44 9.28 -22.31
CA ARG A 177 13.03 10.59 -22.64
C ARG A 177 12.44 11.10 -23.93
N THR A 178 11.98 12.34 -23.90
CA THR A 178 11.59 13.03 -25.13
C THR A 178 12.83 13.56 -25.84
N ALA A 179 12.70 13.93 -27.12
CA ALA A 179 13.81 14.52 -27.89
C ALA A 179 14.36 15.82 -27.27
N THR A 180 13.62 16.44 -26.36
CA THR A 180 14.01 17.65 -25.62
C THR A 180 14.69 17.37 -24.27
N GLY A 181 14.88 16.10 -23.90
CA GLY A 181 15.40 15.66 -22.61
C GLY A 181 14.34 14.94 -21.80
#